data_AF-A0A2S2NNU0-F1
#
_entry.id   AF-A0A2S2NNU0-F1
#
_cell.length_a   1.000
_cell.length_b   1.000
_cell.length_c   1.000
_cell.angle_alpha   90.00
_cell.angle_beta   90.00
_cell.angle_gamma   90.00
#
_symmetry.space_group_name_H-M   'P 1'
#
loop_
_entity.id
_entity.type
_entity.pdbx_description
1 polymer ?
#
loop_
_entity_poly.entity_id
_entity_poly.type
_entity_poly.pdbx_seq_one_letter_code
_entity_poly.pdbx_strand_id
1 'polypeptide(L)'
;GLWPSEWYDGVKEIAIKSPCLVTQTSTRSQMRELQYTSAVRNESVSLNQLQELKSQILQHLNPAPPEVTAAVNKLSFAQATYLLSVYYLETMRMQNSNDPSLQPIFDYLSDYAIQKDKTGLWHCVSSVGDKVFSLFLNAMSIQAKDETREKKLEYHAQLLLVNFNHIHKLIQCVADKWLSGLVSKYVFV
;
A
#
# COMPACT_ATOMS: atom_id res chain seq x y z
N GLY A 1 -14.78 15.24 -14.18
CA GLY A 1 -13.56 14.49 -14.51
C GLY A 1 -13.69 13.94 -15.92
N LEU A 2 -12.61 13.98 -16.70
CA LEU A 2 -12.52 13.82 -18.16
C LEU A 2 -12.81 12.42 -18.73
N TRP A 3 -13.43 11.51 -17.96
CA TRP A 3 -13.48 10.08 -18.30
C TRP A 3 -14.92 9.57 -18.21
N PRO A 4 -15.39 8.75 -19.17
CA PRO A 4 -16.69 8.09 -19.07
C PRO A 4 -16.79 7.24 -17.79
N SER A 5 -17.98 7.14 -17.20
CA SER A 5 -18.20 6.36 -15.97
C SER A 5 -17.80 4.90 -16.14
N GLU A 6 -18.02 4.32 -17.33
CA GLU A 6 -17.63 2.94 -17.62
C GLU A 6 -16.12 2.71 -17.49
N TRP A 7 -15.31 3.74 -17.74
CA TRP A 7 -13.86 3.63 -17.63
C TRP A 7 -13.44 3.58 -16.16
N TYR A 8 -14.15 4.30 -15.29
CA TYR A 8 -13.92 4.18 -13.85
C TYR A 8 -14.25 2.77 -13.35
N ASP A 9 -15.36 2.18 -13.81
CA ASP A 9 -15.71 0.80 -13.48
C ASP A 9 -14.70 -0.21 -14.05
N GLY A 10 -14.22 0.02 -15.28
CA GLY A 10 -13.12 -0.76 -15.86
C GLY A 10 -11.84 -0.69 -15.03
N VAL A 11 -11.46 0.48 -14.53
CA VAL A 11 -10.27 0.66 -13.69
C VAL A 11 -10.41 -0.06 -12.34
N LYS A 12 -11.60 -0.09 -11.73
CA LYS A 12 -11.85 -0.89 -10.51
C LYS A 12 -11.63 -2.38 -10.76
N GLU A 13 -12.21 -2.91 -11.84
CA GLU A 13 -12.05 -4.31 -12.22
C GLU A 13 -10.58 -4.67 -12.48
N ILE A 14 -9.86 -3.79 -13.17
CA ILE A 14 -8.41 -3.94 -13.38
C ILE A 14 -7.68 -3.93 -12.04
N ALA A 15 -7.98 -3.00 -11.13
CA ALA A 15 -7.31 -2.90 -9.85
C ALA A 15 -7.48 -4.16 -8.99
N ILE A 16 -8.68 -4.74 -8.96
CA ILE A 16 -8.98 -5.98 -8.21
C ILE A 16 -8.19 -7.18 -8.77
N LYS A 17 -8.03 -7.25 -10.09
CA LYS A 17 -7.40 -8.39 -10.79
C LYS A 17 -5.90 -8.24 -11.02
N SER A 18 -5.37 -7.02 -10.88
CA SER A 18 -3.94 -6.76 -11.12
C SER A 18 -3.07 -7.50 -10.10
N PRO A 19 -1.89 -8.00 -10.50
CA PRO A 19 -0.93 -8.53 -9.54
C PRO A 19 -0.35 -7.42 -8.65
N CYS A 20 0.14 -7.77 -7.47
CA CYS A 20 0.91 -6.85 -6.62
C CYS A 20 2.15 -6.37 -7.38
N LEU A 21 2.53 -5.10 -7.20
CA LEU A 21 3.71 -4.49 -7.84
C LEU A 21 5.02 -4.88 -7.11
N VAL A 22 5.17 -6.15 -6.73
CA VAL A 22 6.32 -6.69 -5.99
C VAL A 22 7.33 -7.34 -6.93
N THR A 23 8.61 -7.28 -6.56
CA THR A 23 9.68 -7.90 -7.35
C THR A 23 9.70 -9.42 -7.12
N GLN A 24 9.09 -10.19 -8.02
CA GLN A 24 9.00 -11.66 -7.89
C GLN A 24 10.32 -12.41 -8.20
N THR A 25 11.32 -11.75 -8.78
CA THR A 25 12.60 -12.40 -9.15
C THR A 25 13.79 -11.76 -8.44
N SER A 26 14.49 -12.58 -7.64
CA SER A 26 15.76 -12.26 -6.95
C SER A 26 16.88 -11.75 -7.85
N THR A 27 16.72 -11.85 -9.18
CA THR A 27 17.71 -11.43 -10.18
C THR A 27 17.55 -9.98 -10.67
N ARG A 28 16.40 -9.30 -10.46
CA ARG A 28 16.21 -7.93 -10.96
C ARG A 28 15.10 -7.19 -10.23
N SER A 29 15.45 -6.19 -9.41
CA SER A 29 14.49 -5.27 -8.78
C SER A 29 13.64 -4.57 -9.84
N GLN A 30 12.30 -4.62 -9.74
CA GLN A 30 11.42 -3.84 -10.64
C GLN A 30 11.75 -2.34 -10.61
N MET A 31 12.25 -1.84 -9.47
CA MET A 31 12.79 -0.48 -9.34
C MET A 31 13.96 -0.19 -10.30
N ARG A 32 14.82 -1.17 -10.58
CA ARG A 32 15.86 -1.05 -11.62
C ARG A 32 15.23 -1.09 -13.01
N GLU A 33 14.22 -1.93 -13.24
CA GLU A 33 13.53 -1.98 -14.54
C GLU A 33 12.80 -0.67 -14.87
N LEU A 34 12.16 -0.03 -13.89
CA LEU A 34 11.57 1.30 -14.03
C LEU A 34 12.60 2.36 -14.46
N GLN A 35 13.86 2.25 -14.03
CA GLN A 35 14.93 3.15 -14.49
C GLN A 35 15.37 2.91 -15.94
N TYR A 36 15.13 1.71 -16.49
CA TYR A 36 15.48 1.35 -17.87
C TYR A 36 14.34 1.62 -18.87
N THR A 37 13.09 1.71 -18.42
CA THR A 37 11.95 2.11 -19.26
C THR A 37 12.02 3.61 -19.55
N SER A 38 12.16 3.98 -20.82
CA SER A 38 12.37 5.36 -21.29
C SER A 38 11.30 6.35 -20.82
N ALA A 39 10.09 5.90 -20.49
CA ALA A 39 9.00 6.73 -19.97
C ALA A 39 9.23 7.25 -18.53
N VAL A 40 10.15 6.64 -17.77
CA VAL A 40 10.37 6.93 -16.32
C VAL A 40 11.83 7.35 -16.06
N ARG A 41 12.63 7.59 -17.11
CA ARG A 41 13.99 8.14 -16.93
C ARG A 41 13.92 9.53 -16.31
N ASN A 42 14.71 9.75 -15.27
CA ASN A 42 14.81 11.05 -14.59
C ASN A 42 15.19 12.19 -15.57
N GLU A 43 15.84 11.89 -16.69
CA GLU A 43 16.29 12.88 -17.68
C GLU A 43 15.16 13.52 -18.50
N SER A 44 13.99 12.88 -18.60
CA SER A 44 12.84 13.38 -19.38
C SER A 44 11.75 14.05 -18.53
N VAL A 45 11.94 14.14 -17.21
CA VAL A 45 10.91 14.62 -16.27
C VAL A 45 11.31 15.97 -15.70
N SER A 46 10.38 16.93 -15.75
CA SER A 46 10.61 18.24 -15.15
C SER A 46 10.64 18.16 -13.62
N LEU A 47 11.52 18.95 -12.97
CA LEU A 47 11.55 19.05 -11.51
C LEU A 47 10.19 19.41 -10.91
N ASN A 48 9.39 20.20 -11.64
CA ASN A 48 8.04 20.59 -11.23
C ASN A 48 7.09 19.40 -11.12
N GLN A 49 7.10 18.48 -12.10
CA GLN A 49 6.28 17.26 -12.05
C GLN A 49 6.64 16.38 -10.84
N LEU A 50 7.94 16.25 -10.53
CA LEU A 50 8.36 15.49 -9.35
C LEU A 50 7.84 16.12 -8.05
N GLN A 51 7.89 17.45 -7.93
CA GLN A 51 7.35 18.13 -6.75
C GLN A 51 5.83 17.99 -6.65
N GLU A 52 5.12 18.02 -7.77
CA GLU A 52 3.67 17.76 -7.79
C GLU A 52 3.33 16.36 -7.30
N LEU A 53 4.05 15.33 -7.76
CA LEU A 53 3.86 13.95 -7.27
C LEU A 53 4.14 13.85 -5.76
N LYS A 54 5.22 14.48 -5.28
CA LYS A 54 5.55 14.50 -3.83
C LYS A 54 4.46 15.18 -3.01
N SER A 55 3.96 16.32 -3.49
CA SER A 55 2.84 17.03 -2.86
C SER A 55 1.58 16.16 -2.80
N GLN A 56 1.25 15.48 -3.90
CA GLN A 56 0.12 14.56 -3.97
C GLN A 56 0.26 13.38 -3.00
N ILE A 57 1.46 12.81 -2.87
CA ILE A 57 1.75 11.75 -1.88
C ILE A 57 1.47 12.25 -0.46
N LEU A 58 2.00 13.42 -0.09
CA LEU A 58 1.81 13.99 1.25
C LEU A 58 0.34 14.31 1.53
N GLN A 59 -0.40 14.76 0.52
CA GLN A 59 -1.84 15.01 0.64
C GLN A 59 -2.61 13.71 0.92
N HIS A 60 -2.32 12.63 0.19
CA HIS A 60 -2.98 11.34 0.35
C HIS A 60 -2.64 10.66 1.68
N LEU A 61 -1.40 10.82 2.15
CA LEU A 61 -0.90 10.25 3.40
C LEU A 61 -1.15 11.13 4.63
N ASN A 62 -1.97 12.18 4.52
CA ASN A 62 -2.24 13.10 5.61
C ASN A 62 -3.07 12.44 6.74
N PRO A 63 -2.69 12.61 8.04
CA PRO A 63 -1.46 13.23 8.55
C PRO A 63 -0.24 12.33 8.33
N ALA A 64 0.75 12.84 7.59
CA ALA A 64 1.97 12.10 7.31
C ALA A 64 2.96 12.24 8.48
N PRO A 65 3.52 11.13 9.02
CA PRO A 65 4.57 11.20 10.02
C PRO A 65 5.80 12.02 9.55
N PRO A 66 6.58 12.62 10.46
CA PRO A 66 7.77 13.40 10.09
C PRO A 66 8.79 12.59 9.28
N GLU A 67 8.99 11.32 9.63
CA GLU A 67 9.86 10.39 8.90
C GLU A 67 9.37 10.12 7.47
N VAL A 68 8.06 9.98 7.27
CA VAL A 68 7.44 9.79 5.95
C VAL A 68 7.59 11.07 5.13
N THR A 69 7.38 12.23 5.75
CA THR A 69 7.56 13.53 5.08
C THR A 69 9.00 13.72 4.61
N ALA A 70 9.98 13.40 5.47
CA ALA A 70 11.40 13.44 5.13
C ALA A 70 11.77 12.44 4.03
N ALA A 71 11.19 11.24 4.04
CA ALA A 71 11.40 10.22 3.00
C ALA A 71 10.82 10.65 1.65
N VAL A 72 9.57 11.15 1.61
CA VAL A 72 8.92 11.63 0.37
C VAL A 72 9.75 12.70 -0.33
N ASN A 73 10.34 13.62 0.43
CA ASN A 73 11.20 14.66 -0.12
C ASN A 73 12.46 14.12 -0.81
N LYS A 74 12.95 12.93 -0.42
CA LYS A 74 14.13 12.26 -1.01
C LYS A 74 13.81 11.33 -2.17
N LEU A 75 12.54 11.01 -2.43
CA LEU A 75 12.16 10.10 -3.49
C LEU A 75 12.58 10.63 -4.87
N SER A 76 13.11 9.74 -5.69
CA SER A 76 13.25 9.93 -7.13
C SER A 76 11.88 9.89 -7.81
N PHE A 77 11.82 10.31 -9.09
CA PHE A 77 10.58 10.21 -9.86
C PHE A 77 10.05 8.79 -9.93
N ALA A 78 10.89 7.82 -10.28
CA ALA A 78 10.50 6.41 -10.32
C ALA A 78 9.91 5.92 -8.98
N GLN A 79 10.50 6.32 -7.86
CA GLN A 79 10.00 5.94 -6.53
C GLN A 79 8.69 6.65 -6.16
N ALA A 80 8.55 7.93 -6.49
CA ALA A 80 7.32 8.68 -6.24
C ALA A 80 6.16 8.13 -7.09
N THR A 81 6.40 7.85 -8.38
CA THR A 81 5.42 7.22 -9.26
C THR A 81 5.05 5.83 -8.75
N TYR A 82 6.04 5.00 -8.39
CA TYR A 82 5.79 3.67 -7.82
C TYR A 82 4.92 3.74 -6.57
N LEU A 83 5.26 4.61 -5.62
CA LEU A 83 4.52 4.77 -4.38
C LEU A 83 3.06 5.21 -4.63
N LEU A 84 2.84 6.15 -5.55
CA LEU A 84 1.49 6.55 -5.96
C LEU A 84 0.73 5.40 -6.62
N SER A 85 1.39 4.62 -7.48
CA SER A 85 0.78 3.43 -8.10
C SER A 85 0.34 2.42 -7.04
N VAL A 86 1.20 2.11 -6.06
CA VAL A 86 0.85 1.25 -4.92
C VAL A 86 -0.32 1.84 -4.13
N TYR A 87 -0.28 3.14 -3.80
CA TYR A 87 -1.36 3.80 -3.07
C TYR A 87 -2.72 3.67 -3.78
N TYR A 88 -2.79 4.05 -5.06
CA TYR A 88 -4.04 4.01 -5.81
C TYR A 88 -4.53 2.59 -6.01
N LEU A 89 -3.63 1.66 -6.35
CA LEU A 89 -3.99 0.26 -6.60
C LEU A 89 -4.57 -0.37 -5.35
N GLU A 90 -3.90 -0.26 -4.20
CA GLU A 90 -4.34 -0.93 -2.98
C GLU A 90 -5.55 -0.25 -2.35
N THR A 91 -5.67 1.07 -2.45
CA THR A 91 -6.89 1.78 -2.04
C THR A 91 -8.09 1.32 -2.87
N MET A 92 -7.94 1.22 -4.19
CA MET A 92 -9.02 0.75 -5.06
C MET A 92 -9.34 -0.73 -4.83
N ARG A 93 -8.34 -1.61 -4.65
CA ARG A 93 -8.55 -3.02 -4.33
C ARG A 93 -9.33 -3.17 -3.02
N MET A 94 -8.95 -2.40 -2.00
CA MET A 94 -9.60 -2.42 -0.69
C MET A 94 -11.06 -1.94 -0.74
N GLN A 95 -11.37 -0.95 -1.57
CA GLN A 95 -12.70 -0.36 -1.66
C GLN A 95 -13.68 -1.14 -2.56
N ASN A 96 -13.17 -1.86 -3.56
CA ASN A 96 -14.01 -2.45 -4.61
C ASN A 96 -14.00 -3.98 -4.61
N SER A 97 -13.07 -4.64 -3.91
CA SER A 97 -13.07 -6.11 -3.81
C SER A 97 -14.21 -6.59 -2.91
N ASN A 98 -14.87 -7.68 -3.32
CA ASN A 98 -15.81 -8.41 -2.46
C ASN A 98 -15.11 -9.09 -1.28
N ASP A 99 -13.83 -9.40 -1.46
CA ASP A 99 -12.96 -9.98 -0.44
C ASP A 99 -11.69 -9.13 -0.30
N PRO A 100 -11.75 -8.01 0.45
CA PRO A 100 -10.58 -7.16 0.66
C PRO A 100 -9.51 -7.92 1.46
N SER A 101 -8.24 -7.78 1.08
CA SER A 101 -7.12 -8.44 1.73
C SER A 101 -6.00 -7.46 2.10
N LEU A 102 -5.40 -7.64 3.27
CA LEU A 102 -4.19 -6.91 3.70
C LEU A 102 -2.89 -7.57 3.22
N GLN A 103 -2.95 -8.78 2.67
CA GLN A 103 -1.78 -9.54 2.22
C GLN A 103 -0.88 -8.75 1.25
N PRO A 104 -1.42 -8.05 0.21
CA PRO A 104 -0.59 -7.26 -0.71
C PRO A 104 0.34 -6.27 -0.01
N ILE A 105 -0.11 -5.65 1.09
CA ILE A 105 0.73 -4.71 1.83
C ILE A 105 1.91 -5.42 2.49
N PHE A 106 1.68 -6.58 3.10
CA PHE A 106 2.78 -7.38 3.65
C PHE A 106 3.75 -7.85 2.58
N ASP A 107 3.27 -8.14 1.37
CA ASP A 107 4.13 -8.48 0.23
C ASP A 107 5.04 -7.30 -0.14
N TYR A 108 4.52 -6.06 -0.20
CA TYR A 108 5.35 -4.87 -0.41
C TYR A 108 6.34 -4.62 0.72
N LEU A 109 5.91 -4.74 1.98
CA LEU A 109 6.79 -4.54 3.14
C LEU A 109 7.88 -5.60 3.25
N SER A 110 7.64 -6.79 2.67
CA SER A 110 8.57 -7.91 2.59
C SER A 110 9.48 -7.83 1.36
N ASP A 111 9.22 -6.95 0.40
CA ASP A 111 10.04 -6.79 -0.80
C ASP A 111 11.46 -6.34 -0.42
N TYR A 112 12.44 -7.15 -0.82
CA TYR A 112 13.85 -6.93 -0.50
C TYR A 112 14.38 -5.59 -1.02
N ALA A 113 13.95 -5.14 -2.21
CA ALA A 113 14.39 -3.88 -2.78
C ALA A 113 13.87 -2.68 -1.97
N ILE A 114 12.63 -2.78 -1.47
CA ILE A 114 12.02 -1.76 -0.61
C ILE A 114 12.70 -1.74 0.77
N GLN A 115 12.98 -2.91 1.35
CA GLN A 115 13.67 -3.00 2.65
C GLN A 115 15.12 -2.49 2.63
N LYS A 116 15.83 -2.66 1.49
CA LYS A 116 17.21 -2.19 1.33
C LYS A 116 17.34 -0.77 0.81
N ASP A 117 16.23 -0.14 0.43
CA ASP A 117 16.20 1.24 -0.02
C ASP A 117 16.70 2.20 1.08
N LYS A 118 17.46 3.22 0.66
CA LYS A 118 18.04 4.22 1.57
C LYS A 118 17.26 5.53 1.61
N THR A 119 16.27 5.71 0.72
CA THR A 119 15.46 6.93 0.65
C THR A 119 14.36 6.97 1.72
N GLY A 120 14.06 5.81 2.31
CA GLY A 120 12.99 5.67 3.30
C GLY A 120 11.67 5.22 2.67
N LEU A 121 11.71 4.66 1.45
CA LEU A 121 10.52 4.20 0.72
C LEU A 121 9.69 3.20 1.55
N TRP A 122 10.35 2.36 2.35
CA TRP A 122 9.67 1.43 3.25
C TRP A 122 8.69 2.14 4.21
N HIS A 123 9.09 3.27 4.81
CA HIS A 123 8.21 4.05 5.69
C HIS A 123 7.02 4.63 4.94
N CYS A 124 7.23 5.08 3.70
CA CYS A 124 6.14 5.56 2.85
C CYS A 124 5.15 4.43 2.52
N VAL A 125 5.63 3.24 2.15
CA VAL A 125 4.79 2.06 1.89
C VAL A 125 4.06 1.61 3.15
N SER A 126 4.72 1.63 4.31
CA SER A 126 4.06 1.36 5.60
C SER A 126 2.94 2.36 5.89
N SER A 127 3.13 3.64 5.56
CA SER A 127 2.10 4.67 5.73
C SER A 127 0.93 4.49 4.76
N VAL A 128 1.17 4.02 3.53
CA VAL A 128 0.10 3.56 2.62
C VAL A 128 -0.65 2.39 3.25
N GLY A 129 0.08 1.43 3.84
CA GLY A 129 -0.50 0.31 4.57
C GLY A 129 -1.45 0.75 5.69
N ASP A 130 -1.08 1.73 6.49
CA ASP A 130 -1.93 2.27 7.55
C ASP A 130 -3.24 2.86 7.02
N LYS A 131 -3.17 3.53 5.86
CA LYS A 131 -4.35 4.05 5.17
C LYS A 131 -5.25 2.91 4.69
N VAL A 132 -4.66 1.92 4.04
CA VAL A 132 -5.38 0.74 3.52
C VAL A 132 -6.01 -0.06 4.67
N PHE A 133 -5.31 -0.22 5.79
CA PHE A 133 -5.85 -0.82 7.00
C PHE A 133 -7.03 -0.02 7.58
N SER A 134 -6.94 1.30 7.60
CA SER A 134 -8.05 2.16 8.04
C SER A 134 -9.28 2.01 7.13
N LEU A 135 -9.07 1.87 5.82
CA LEU A 135 -10.14 1.59 4.86
C LEU A 135 -10.76 0.21 5.09
N PHE A 136 -9.94 -0.81 5.33
CA PHE A 136 -10.40 -2.15 5.71
C PHE A 136 -11.30 -2.10 6.95
N LEU A 137 -10.84 -1.46 8.03
CA LEU A 137 -11.61 -1.31 9.26
C LEU A 137 -12.93 -0.57 9.02
N ASN A 138 -12.96 0.43 8.12
CA ASN A 138 -14.18 1.15 7.77
C ASN A 138 -15.15 0.25 6.98
N ALA A 139 -14.66 -0.45 5.97
CA ALA A 139 -15.44 -1.39 5.17
C ALA A 139 -16.10 -2.47 6.04
N MET A 140 -15.34 -3.06 6.97
CA MET A 140 -15.88 -4.05 7.91
C MET A 140 -16.94 -3.46 8.86
N SER A 141 -16.83 -2.18 9.26
CA SER A 141 -17.82 -1.57 10.14
C SER A 141 -19.16 -1.26 9.47
N ILE A 142 -19.16 -1.12 8.14
CA ILE A 142 -20.38 -0.87 7.35
C ILE A 142 -21.08 -2.20 7.00
N GLN A 143 -20.34 -3.31 6.94
CA GLN A 143 -20.89 -4.64 6.68
C GLN A 143 -21.79 -5.12 7.83
N ALA A 144 -22.82 -5.91 7.47
CA ALA A 144 -23.74 -6.53 8.42
C ALA A 144 -22.98 -7.40 9.43
N LYS A 145 -23.52 -7.52 10.65
CA LYS A 145 -22.96 -8.38 11.70
C LYS A 145 -23.34 -9.84 11.43
N ASP A 146 -22.73 -10.44 10.43
CA ASP A 146 -22.97 -11.83 10.03
C ASP A 146 -21.70 -12.69 10.13
N GLU A 147 -21.90 -14.00 9.97
CA GLU A 147 -20.84 -15.00 10.00
C GLU A 147 -19.79 -14.77 8.90
N THR A 148 -20.17 -14.20 7.76
CA THR A 148 -19.25 -13.90 6.66
C THR A 148 -18.25 -12.83 7.08
N ARG A 149 -18.72 -11.77 7.73
CA ARG A 149 -17.86 -10.72 8.25
C ARG A 149 -16.95 -11.24 9.36
N GLU A 150 -17.47 -12.08 10.27
CA GLU A 150 -16.66 -12.67 11.34
C GLU A 150 -15.53 -13.53 10.79
N LYS A 151 -15.81 -14.39 9.80
CA LYS A 151 -14.78 -15.18 9.11
C LYS A 151 -13.72 -14.29 8.45
N LYS A 152 -14.11 -13.17 7.83
CA LYS A 152 -13.16 -12.21 7.24
C LYS A 152 -12.28 -11.56 8.31
N LEU A 153 -12.86 -11.13 9.42
CA LEU A 153 -12.11 -10.55 10.54
C LEU A 153 -11.14 -11.57 11.16
N GLU A 154 -11.59 -12.82 11.33
CA GLU A 154 -10.76 -13.91 11.85
C GLU A 154 -9.59 -14.22 10.91
N TYR A 155 -9.84 -14.36 9.61
CA TYR A 155 -8.78 -14.56 8.61
C TYR A 155 -7.72 -13.46 8.69
N HIS A 156 -8.14 -12.19 8.78
CA HIS A 156 -7.21 -11.07 8.91
C HIS A 156 -6.49 -11.06 10.25
N ALA A 157 -7.14 -11.45 11.35
CA ALA A 157 -6.48 -11.61 12.64
C ALA A 157 -5.38 -12.69 12.59
N GLN A 158 -5.67 -13.84 11.97
CA GLN A 158 -4.68 -14.90 11.74
C GLN A 158 -3.51 -14.41 10.90
N LEU A 159 -3.79 -13.70 9.79
CA LEU A 159 -2.76 -13.07 8.96
C LEU A 159 -1.85 -12.13 9.77
N LEU A 160 -2.44 -11.28 10.62
CA LEU A 160 -1.68 -10.36 11.48
C LEU A 160 -0.85 -11.12 12.52
N LEU A 161 -1.39 -12.18 13.13
CA LEU A 161 -0.65 -13.02 14.07
C LEU A 161 0.54 -13.75 13.42
N VAL A 162 0.39 -14.20 12.18
CA VAL A 162 1.50 -14.78 11.43
C VAL A 162 2.59 -13.73 11.19
N ASN A 163 2.22 -12.54 10.74
CA ASN A 163 3.17 -11.45 10.48
C ASN A 163 3.76 -10.82 11.76
N PHE A 164 3.06 -10.90 12.89
CA PHE A 164 3.59 -10.52 14.19
C PHE A 164 4.80 -11.36 14.59
N ASN A 165 4.87 -12.61 14.10
CA ASN A 165 6.01 -13.52 14.30
C ASN A 165 7.05 -13.46 13.18
N HIS A 166 6.99 -12.47 12.28
CA HIS A 166 7.89 -12.38 11.13
C HIS A 166 9.35 -12.18 11.53
N ILE A 167 10.33 -12.70 10.77
CA ILE A 167 11.77 -12.54 11.08
C ILE A 167 12.27 -11.08 11.13
N HIS A 168 11.54 -10.16 10.49
CA HIS A 168 11.88 -8.75 10.39
C HIS A 168 11.09 -7.92 11.39
N LYS A 169 11.79 -7.30 12.35
CA LYS A 169 11.17 -6.50 13.43
C LYS A 169 10.21 -5.42 12.93
N LEU A 170 10.53 -4.75 11.82
CA LEU A 170 9.68 -3.70 11.27
C LEU A 170 8.31 -4.25 10.82
N ILE A 171 8.27 -5.45 10.25
CA ILE A 171 7.01 -6.13 9.88
C ILE A 171 6.23 -6.54 11.13
N GLN A 172 6.93 -7.06 12.16
CA GLN A 172 6.31 -7.38 13.44
C GLN A 172 5.63 -6.14 14.04
N CYS A 173 6.29 -4.97 14.05
CA CYS A 173 5.72 -3.73 14.58
C CYS A 173 4.48 -3.26 13.81
N VAL A 174 4.47 -3.42 12.48
CA VAL A 174 3.28 -3.08 11.68
C VAL A 174 2.13 -4.03 12.00
N ALA A 175 2.41 -5.33 12.06
CA ALA A 175 1.42 -6.34 12.39
C ALA A 175 0.85 -6.15 13.80
N ASP A 176 1.69 -5.86 14.79
CA ASP A 176 1.29 -5.56 16.18
C ASP A 176 0.36 -4.34 16.25
N LYS A 177 0.74 -3.25 15.57
CA LYS A 177 -0.07 -2.03 15.49
C LYS A 177 -1.43 -2.30 14.88
N TRP A 178 -1.49 -3.05 13.79
CA TRP A 178 -2.75 -3.36 13.12
C TRP A 178 -3.58 -4.38 13.91
N LEU A 179 -2.96 -5.35 14.57
CA LEU A 179 -3.65 -6.31 15.43
C LEU A 179 -4.29 -5.59 16.62
N SER A 180 -3.56 -4.69 17.27
CA SER A 180 -4.09 -3.82 18.32
C SER A 180 -5.25 -2.96 17.82
N GLY A 181 -5.15 -2.42 16.59
CA GLY A 181 -6.23 -1.66 15.94
C GLY A 181 -7.47 -2.51 15.62
N LEU A 182 -7.27 -3.78 15.26
CA LEU A 182 -8.35 -4.71 14.96
C LEU A 182 -9.10 -5.11 16.23
N VAL A 183 -8.37 -5.54 17.26
CA VAL A 183 -8.92 -6.00 18.55
C VAL A 183 -9.57 -4.86 19.33
N SER A 184 -9.04 -3.63 19.23
CA SER A 184 -9.68 -2.47 19.86
C SER A 184 -11.02 -2.09 19.22
N LYS A 185 -11.21 -2.37 17.93
CA LYS A 185 -12.45 -2.05 17.20
C LYS A 185 -13.47 -3.19 17.22
N TYR A 186 -13.01 -4.44 17.23
CA TYR A 186 -13.85 -5.63 17.17
C TYR A 186 -13.51 -6.59 18.30
N VAL A 187 -14.53 -6.94 19.10
CA VAL A 187 -14.42 -7.99 20.11
C VAL A 187 -14.69 -9.31 19.41
N PHE A 188 -13.69 -10.19 19.40
CA PHE A 188 -13.85 -11.59 19.04
C PHE A 188 -14.41 -12.30 20.28
N VAL A 189 -15.67 -12.75 20.21
CA VAL A 189 -16.36 -13.48 21.28
C VAL A 189 -16.37 -14.95 20.94
#